data_AF-A0A3D3UTF8-F1
#
_entry.id   AF-A0A3D3UTF8-F1
#
_cell.length_a   1.000
_cell.length_b   1.000
_cell.length_c   1.000
_cell.angle_alpha   90.00
_cell.angle_beta   90.00
_cell.angle_gamma   90.00
#
_symmetry.space_group_name_H-M   'P 1'
#
loop_
_entity.id
_entity.type
_entity.pdbx_description
1 polymer ?
#
loop_
_entity_poly.entity_id
_entity_poly.type
_entity_poly.pdbx_seq_one_letter_code
_entity_poly.pdbx_strand_id
1 'polypeptide(L)' 'FKQAQIAEQLGSTDIAIEQYKKAIDIEDEYRDQFRQIYPERDDIVSRLGNEKYLFAIKRLKELSEKPDL' A
#
# COMPACT_ATOMS: atom_id res chain seq x y z
N PHE A 1 3.43 4.78 2.80
CA PHE A 1 2.10 5.26 3.24
C PHE A 1 2.07 6.75 3.56
N LYS A 2 2.62 7.23 4.70
CA LYS A 2 2.57 8.68 5.03
C LYS A 2 3.18 9.57 3.95
N GLN A 3 4.31 9.15 3.37
CA GLN A 3 4.94 9.87 2.24
C GLN A 3 4.02 9.95 1.02
N ALA A 4 3.26 8.90 0.73
CA ALA A 4 2.28 8.89 -0.36
C ALA A 4 1.17 9.91 -0.12
N GLN A 5 0.64 9.96 1.11
CA GLN A 5 -0.38 10.96 1.49
C GLN A 5 0.14 12.39 1.37
N ILE A 6 1.39 12.64 1.78
CA ILE A 6 2.01 13.96 1.66
C ILE A 6 2.20 14.34 0.19
N ALA A 7 2.74 13.43 -0.63
CA ALA A 7 2.93 13.67 -2.06
C ALA A 7 1.58 13.95 -2.77
N GLU A 8 0.54 13.21 -2.41
CA GLU A 8 -0.81 13.41 -2.94
C GLU A 8 -1.36 14.80 -2.57
N GLN A 9 -1.22 15.21 -1.31
CA GLN A 9 -1.65 16.53 -0.85
C GLN A 9 -0.90 17.68 -1.54
N LEU A 10 0.34 17.44 -1.95
CA LEU A 10 1.16 18.38 -2.72
C LEU A 10 0.85 18.36 -4.22
N GLY A 11 -0.12 17.56 -4.68
CA GLY A 11 -0.45 17.41 -6.09
C GLY A 11 0.61 16.66 -6.90
N SER A 12 1.59 16.04 -6.24
CA SER A 12 2.64 15.25 -6.87
C SER A 12 2.15 13.81 -7.11
N THR A 13 1.22 13.65 -8.06
CA THR A 13 0.51 12.40 -8.34
C THR A 13 1.45 11.21 -8.60
N ASP A 14 2.46 11.38 -9.45
CA ASP A 14 3.44 10.31 -9.76
C ASP A 14 4.18 9.81 -8.51
N ILE A 15 4.62 10.74 -7.67
CA ILE A 15 5.31 10.42 -6.41
C ILE A 15 4.34 9.73 -5.45
N ALA A 16 3.08 10.17 -5.40
CA ALA A 16 2.07 9.52 -4.57
C ALA A 16 1.84 8.07 -5.00
N ILE A 17 1.71 7.83 -6.31
CA ILE A 17 1.57 6.49 -6.90
C ILE A 17 2.76 5.60 -6.52
N GLU A 18 3.99 6.08 -6.73
CA GLU A 18 5.21 5.32 -6.38
C GLU A 18 5.24 4.95 -4.89
N GLN A 19 4.92 5.91 -4.02
CA GLN A 19 4.97 5.72 -2.56
C GLN A 19 3.82 4.84 -2.04
N TYR A 20 2.66 4.84 -2.69
CA TYR A 20 1.59 3.88 -2.38
C TYR A 20 1.98 2.47 -2.80
N LYS A 21 2.49 2.31 -4.04
CA LYS A 21 2.98 1.01 -4.53
C LYS A 21 4.04 0.41 -3.61
N LYS A 22 5.06 1.20 -3.25
CA LYS A 22 6.11 0.76 -2.33
C LYS A 22 5.57 0.32 -0.97
N ALA A 23 4.54 0.98 -0.45
CA ALA A 23 3.94 0.61 0.84
C ALA A 23 3.15 -0.71 0.76
N ILE A 24 2.54 -0.99 -0.39
CA ILE A 24 1.84 -2.24 -0.68
C ILE A 24 2.87 -3.37 -0.82
N ASP A 25 3.89 -3.17 -1.64
CA ASP A 25 4.94 -4.18 -1.90
C ASP A 25 5.62 -4.66 -0.60
N ILE A 26 5.97 -3.74 0.30
CA ILE A 26 6.57 -4.07 1.60
C ILE A 26 5.61 -4.90 2.48
N GLU A 27 4.33 -4.55 2.47
CA GLU A 27 3.33 -5.23 3.29
C GLU A 27 2.99 -6.62 2.73
N ASP A 28 2.96 -6.76 1.41
CA ASP A 28 2.78 -8.04 0.72
C ASP A 28 3.97 -8.98 1.00
N GLU A 29 5.21 -8.48 0.85
CA GLU A 29 6.41 -9.26 1.18
C GLU A 29 6.39 -9.73 2.64
N TYR A 30 5.99 -8.84 3.56
CA TYR A 30 5.87 -9.19 4.97
C TYR A 30 4.80 -10.27 5.22
N ARG A 31 3.62 -10.15 4.58
CA ARG A 31 2.53 -11.14 4.71
C ARG A 31 2.94 -12.50 4.15
N ASP A 32 3.65 -12.52 3.03
CA ASP A 32 4.11 -13.76 2.41
C ASP A 32 5.20 -14.45 3.25
N GLN A 33 6.18 -13.69 3.78
CA GLN A 33 7.16 -14.24 4.73
C GLN A 33 6.47 -14.79 5.98
N PHE A 34 5.49 -14.07 6.53
CA PHE A 34 4.76 -14.53 7.70
C PHE A 34 4.02 -15.84 7.43
N ARG A 35 3.33 -15.94 6.29
CA ARG A 35 2.59 -17.16 5.88
C ARG A 35 3.52 -18.36 5.68
N GLN A 36 4.75 -18.15 5.20
CA GLN A 36 5.73 -19.23 5.06
C GLN A 36 6.23 -19.75 6.40
N ILE A 37 6.40 -18.87 7.40
CA ILE A 37 6.90 -19.25 8.73
C ILE A 37 5.79 -19.89 9.58
N TYR A 38 4.54 -19.43 9.41
CA TYR A 38 3.39 -19.87 10.19
C TYR A 38 2.23 -20.32 9.28
N PRO A 39 2.37 -21.42 8.54
CA PRO A 39 1.38 -21.84 7.54
C PRO A 39 0.05 -22.29 8.15
N GLU A 40 0.03 -22.74 9.40
CA GLU A 40 -1.18 -23.12 10.13
C GLU A 40 -1.95 -21.94 10.74
N ARG A 41 -1.44 -20.71 10.60
CA ARG A 41 -2.10 -19.50 11.09
C ARG A 41 -2.94 -18.85 10.01
N ASP A 42 -4.24 -18.76 10.27
CA ASP A 42 -5.21 -18.14 9.35
C ASP A 42 -5.37 -16.62 9.55
N ASP A 43 -4.75 -16.03 10.58
CA ASP A 43 -4.87 -14.60 10.86
C ASP A 43 -4.06 -13.74 9.88
N ILE A 44 -4.67 -12.64 9.42
CA ILE A 44 -3.99 -11.65 8.59
C ILE A 44 -3.09 -10.80 9.50
N VAL A 45 -1.80 -11.04 9.44
CA VAL A 45 -0.80 -10.21 10.15
C VAL A 45 -0.40 -9.03 9.27
N SER A 46 -0.42 -7.83 9.87
CA SER A 46 -0.16 -6.61 9.12
C SER A 46 0.65 -5.61 9.94
N ARG A 47 1.79 -5.16 9.39
CA ARG A 47 2.64 -4.14 10.03
C ARG A 47 2.18 -2.74 9.68
N LEU A 48 1.73 -2.53 8.45
CA LEU A 48 1.09 -1.29 8.05
C LEU A 48 -0.29 -1.12 8.73
N GLY A 49 -0.94 -2.23 9.05
CA GLY A 49 -2.33 -2.29 9.51
C GLY A 49 -3.27 -2.49 8.32
N ASN A 50 -4.21 -3.44 8.44
CA ASN A 50 -5.02 -3.88 7.31
C ASN A 50 -5.85 -2.76 6.66
N GLU A 51 -6.39 -1.83 7.48
CA GLU A 51 -7.12 -0.67 6.97
C GLU A 51 -6.26 0.23 6.09
N LYS A 52 -5.02 0.51 6.51
CA LYS A 52 -4.09 1.35 5.76
C LYS A 52 -3.59 0.66 4.49
N TYR A 53 -3.40 -0.65 4.54
CA TYR A 53 -3.08 -1.46 3.37
C TYR A 53 -4.20 -1.40 2.32
N LEU A 54 -5.46 -1.67 2.72
CA LEU A 54 -6.62 -1.58 1.83
C LEU A 54 -6.83 -0.16 1.30
N PHE A 55 -6.61 0.85 2.14
CA PHE A 55 -6.62 2.25 1.72
C PHE A 55 -5.58 2.51 0.62
N ALA A 56 -4.34 2.04 0.80
CA ALA A 56 -3.26 2.24 -0.16
C ALA A 56 -3.60 1.61 -1.52
N ILE A 57 -4.14 0.38 -1.54
CA ILE A 57 -4.58 -0.29 -2.77
C ILE A 57 -5.66 0.53 -3.47
N LYS A 58 -6.70 0.92 -2.72
CA LYS A 58 -7.80 1.71 -3.27
C LYS A 58 -7.28 3.01 -3.88
N ARG A 59 -6.41 3.71 -3.17
CA ARG A 59 -5.88 5.00 -3.61
C ARG A 59 -4.95 4.88 -4.81
N LEU A 60 -4.10 3.86 -4.84
CA LEU A 60 -3.25 3.56 -5.99
C LEU A 60 -4.09 3.38 -7.25
N LYS A 61 -5.19 2.60 -7.17
CA LYS A 61 -6.11 2.39 -8.28
C LYS A 61 -6.73 3.72 -8.75
N GLU A 62 -7.30 4.49 -7.83
CA GLU A 62 -7.95 5.77 -8.14
C GLU A 62 -7.00 6.80 -8.75
N LEU A 63 -5.73 6.83 -8.33
CA LEU A 63 -4.71 7.73 -8.86
C LEU A 63 -4.20 7.27 -10.23
N SER A 64 -4.07 5.95 -10.45
CA SER A 64 -3.56 5.39 -11.71
C SER A 64 -4.60 5.42 -12.84
N GLU A 65 -5.90 5.47 -12.50
CA GLU A 65 -7.00 5.53 -13.47
C GLU A 65 -7.37 6.96 -13.88
N LYS A 66 -6.84 7.99 -13.20
CA LYS A 66 -7.05 9.38 -13.58
C LYS A 66 -5.98 9.80 -14.60
N PRO A 67 -6.35 10.16 -15.83
CA PRO A 67 -5.42 10.86 -16.71
C PRO A 67 -5.09 12.22 -16.07
N ASP A 68 -3.81 12.61 -16.10
CA ASP A 68 -3.39 13.95 -15.71
C ASP A 68 -4.24 14.99 -16.43
N LEU A 69 -5.02 15.77 -15.67
CA LEU A 69 -5.87 16.87 -16.15
C LEU A 69 -5.05 18.13 -16.37
#